data_AF-A0A8I2ZMT0-F1
#
_entry.id   AF-A0A8I2ZMT0-F1
#
_cell.length_a   1.000
_cell.length_b   1.000
_cell.length_c   1.000
_cell.angle_alpha   90.00
_cell.angle_beta   90.00
_cell.angle_gamma   90.00
#
_symmetry.space_group_name_H-M   'P 1'
#
loop_
_entity.id
_entity.type
_entity.pdbx_description
1 polymer ?
#
loop_
_entity_poly.entity_id
_entity_poly.type
_entity_poly.pdbx_seq_one_letter_code
_entity_poly.pdbx_strand_id
1 'polypeptide(L)'
;MIEPRVIPHLVPQILHMSAVAPPDWRFLFIGSNESVVSVARSFAIKNQQVVGKLDLMVLPEPWQIDTKEHVYRLLTDMRFYDEFLPGIEWILKYEHDSILCSNSNSSLNEWLHWSWAGASRAADHRFSGNGGLSLRRVSAIRRVLKIQERYNDTDPEDEWFGRRMWILPNAKVAAKDDGVLAVEDVYKEKPMGFHVRDGGQFLASDVWKNATQRQNIFNYCPELSLIMNMKLERERCPGDDHEGHIGPTPAQIAAAQMAKIKEEEENRLKQEEELRKAEEAKKKQSLSEASDKTSALPELGASHKESVSLVTATATAVV
;
A
#
# COMPACT_ATOMS: atom_id res chain seq x y z
N MET A 1 -2.01 -24.74 9.74
CA MET A 1 -0.85 -23.91 9.37
C MET A 1 0.35 -24.80 9.13
N ILE A 2 1.16 -24.51 8.11
CA ILE A 2 2.42 -25.21 7.82
C ILE A 2 3.53 -24.16 7.91
N GLU A 3 4.43 -24.27 8.88
CA GLU A 3 5.49 -23.28 9.11
C GLU A 3 6.76 -23.93 9.70
N PRO A 4 7.81 -24.15 8.88
CA PRO A 4 9.07 -24.72 9.37
C PRO A 4 9.92 -23.73 10.17
N ARG A 5 9.69 -22.41 10.06
CA ARG A 5 10.52 -21.40 10.71
C ARG A 5 10.05 -21.14 12.14
N VAL A 6 10.99 -20.84 13.02
CA VAL A 6 10.68 -20.34 14.36
C VAL A 6 10.34 -18.86 14.26
N ILE A 7 9.05 -18.53 14.31
CA ILE A 7 8.57 -17.15 14.22
C ILE A 7 7.92 -16.74 15.55
N PRO A 8 8.26 -15.57 16.13
CA PRO A 8 7.80 -15.19 17.47
C PRO A 8 6.27 -15.14 17.64
N HIS A 9 5.54 -14.72 16.62
CA HIS A 9 4.10 -14.51 16.71
C HIS A 9 3.25 -15.76 16.41
N LEU A 10 3.84 -16.93 16.12
CA LEU A 10 3.05 -18.14 15.80
C LEU A 10 2.11 -18.55 16.94
N VAL A 11 2.60 -18.51 18.18
CA VAL A 11 1.79 -18.87 19.35
C VAL A 11 0.57 -17.94 19.50
N PRO A 12 0.73 -16.60 19.60
CA PRO A 12 -0.42 -15.72 19.71
C PRO A 12 -1.33 -15.78 18.47
N GLN A 13 -0.78 -15.97 17.27
CA GLN A 13 -1.57 -16.14 16.05
C GLN A 13 -2.44 -17.42 16.10
N ILE A 14 -1.88 -18.58 16.46
CA ILE A 14 -2.63 -19.84 16.58
C ILE A 14 -3.76 -19.70 17.61
N LEU A 15 -3.47 -19.10 18.76
CA LEU A 15 -4.45 -18.90 19.83
C LEU A 15 -5.57 -17.95 19.42
N HIS A 16 -5.23 -16.88 18.70
CA HIS A 16 -6.22 -15.96 18.14
C HIS A 16 -7.14 -16.68 17.14
N MET A 17 -6.54 -17.37 16.17
CA MET A 17 -7.28 -18.09 15.14
C MET A 17 -8.21 -19.16 15.75
N SER A 18 -7.76 -19.86 16.80
CA SER A 18 -8.57 -20.89 17.47
C SER A 18 -9.70 -20.32 18.33
N ALA A 19 -9.58 -19.08 18.80
CA ALA A 19 -10.63 -18.38 19.52
C ALA A 19 -11.69 -17.78 18.59
N VAL A 20 -11.30 -17.29 17.40
CA VAL A 20 -12.23 -16.70 16.42
C VAL A 20 -12.98 -17.76 15.62
N ALA A 21 -12.32 -18.88 15.28
CA ALA A 21 -12.99 -19.94 14.54
C ALA A 21 -14.07 -20.64 15.38
N PRO A 22 -15.15 -21.17 14.76
CA PRO A 22 -16.20 -21.85 15.50
C PRO A 22 -15.69 -23.04 16.35
N PRO A 23 -16.36 -23.38 17.46
CA PRO A 23 -15.89 -24.39 18.41
C PRO A 23 -15.62 -25.78 17.81
N ASP A 24 -16.30 -26.16 16.74
CA ASP A 24 -16.15 -27.46 16.08
C ASP A 24 -14.86 -27.59 15.25
N TRP A 25 -14.19 -26.46 14.95
CA TRP A 25 -12.96 -26.48 14.15
C TRP A 25 -11.76 -26.96 14.95
N ARG A 26 -11.04 -27.93 14.42
CA ARG A 26 -9.76 -28.37 14.97
C ARG A 26 -8.60 -27.74 14.21
N PHE A 27 -7.52 -27.47 14.93
CA PHE A 27 -6.32 -26.84 14.40
C PHE A 27 -5.19 -27.85 14.29
N LEU A 28 -4.50 -27.82 13.16
CA LEU A 28 -3.29 -28.61 12.93
C LEU A 28 -2.15 -27.65 12.60
N PHE A 29 -1.07 -27.76 13.37
CA PHE A 29 0.19 -27.11 13.11
C PHE A 29 1.21 -28.13 12.63
N ILE A 30 1.72 -27.93 11.41
CA ILE A 30 2.78 -28.76 10.83
C ILE A 30 4.04 -27.91 10.77
N GLY A 31 5.13 -28.37 11.39
CA GLY A 31 6.38 -27.62 11.42
C GLY A 31 7.62 -28.52 11.42
N SER A 32 8.78 -27.88 11.40
CA SER A 32 10.07 -28.53 11.69
C SER A 32 10.14 -28.93 13.16
N ASN A 33 11.13 -29.73 13.53
CA ASN A 33 11.39 -30.07 14.93
C ASN A 33 11.56 -28.81 15.78
N GLU A 34 12.31 -27.82 15.29
CA GLU A 34 12.60 -26.57 15.99
C GLU A 34 11.33 -25.72 16.17
N SER A 35 10.54 -25.58 15.11
CA SER A 35 9.30 -24.80 15.12
C SER A 35 8.24 -25.43 16.03
N VAL A 36 8.04 -26.75 15.94
CA VAL A 36 7.13 -27.49 16.81
C VAL A 36 7.56 -27.39 18.27
N VAL A 37 8.85 -27.56 18.57
CA VAL A 37 9.36 -27.42 19.95
C VAL A 37 9.14 -26.00 20.47
N SER A 38 9.34 -24.97 19.63
CA SER A 38 9.10 -23.58 20.01
C SER A 38 7.63 -23.33 20.39
N VAL A 39 6.69 -23.78 19.54
CA VAL A 39 5.25 -23.64 19.76
C VAL A 39 4.78 -24.46 20.97
N ALA A 40 5.25 -25.71 21.09
CA ALA A 40 4.87 -26.65 22.16
C ALA A 40 5.31 -26.20 23.56
N ARG A 41 6.30 -25.30 23.68
CA ARG A 41 6.73 -24.78 24.99
C ARG A 41 5.68 -23.92 25.67
N SER A 42 4.80 -23.28 24.90
CA SER A 42 3.75 -22.40 25.45
C SER A 42 2.71 -23.20 26.26
N PHE A 43 2.43 -22.74 27.48
CA PHE A 43 1.40 -23.35 28.33
C PHE A 43 0.00 -23.28 27.70
N ALA A 44 -0.31 -22.16 27.04
CA ALA A 44 -1.60 -21.99 26.37
C ALA A 44 -1.79 -22.98 25.21
N ILE A 45 -0.73 -23.26 24.45
CA ILE A 45 -0.74 -24.28 23.39
C ILE A 45 -0.96 -25.67 23.98
N LYS A 46 -0.22 -26.04 25.03
CA LYS A 46 -0.40 -27.32 25.73
C LYS A 46 -1.84 -27.52 26.19
N ASN A 47 -2.47 -26.47 26.74
CA ASN A 47 -3.87 -26.54 27.14
C ASN A 47 -4.80 -26.82 25.96
N GLN A 48 -4.57 -26.19 24.80
CA GLN A 48 -5.35 -26.47 23.57
C GLN A 48 -5.13 -27.89 23.04
N GLN A 49 -3.94 -28.47 23.23
CA GLN A 49 -3.68 -29.88 22.91
C GLN A 49 -4.45 -30.83 23.85
N VAL A 50 -4.45 -30.55 25.16
CA VAL A 50 -5.19 -31.37 26.15
C VAL A 50 -6.70 -31.34 25.91
N VAL A 51 -7.23 -30.20 25.51
CA VAL A 51 -8.65 -30.04 25.10
C VAL A 51 -8.93 -30.74 23.76
N GLY A 52 -7.90 -31.13 23.00
CA GLY A 52 -8.04 -31.75 21.68
C GLY A 52 -8.49 -30.78 20.59
N LYS A 53 -8.20 -29.48 20.78
CA LYS A 53 -8.50 -28.39 19.84
C LYS A 53 -7.35 -28.13 18.87
N LEU A 54 -6.12 -28.41 19.28
CA LEU A 54 -4.90 -28.19 18.49
C LEU A 54 -4.00 -29.43 18.52
N ASP A 55 -3.53 -29.85 17.35
CA ASP A 55 -2.49 -30.86 17.20
C ASP A 55 -1.22 -30.25 16.60
N LEU A 56 -0.07 -30.73 17.09
CA LEU A 56 1.25 -30.36 16.57
C LEU A 56 1.87 -31.59 15.91
N MET A 57 2.36 -31.43 14.69
CA MET A 57 2.89 -32.53 13.88
C MET A 57 4.20 -32.13 13.21
N VAL A 58 5.12 -33.09 13.15
CA VAL A 58 6.29 -33.08 12.26
C VAL A 58 6.04 -34.15 11.21
N LEU A 59 6.19 -33.81 9.93
CA LEU A 59 5.99 -34.79 8.86
C LEU A 59 7.19 -35.75 8.79
N PRO A 60 6.97 -37.05 8.54
CA PRO A 60 8.05 -38.00 8.33
C PRO A 60 8.71 -37.79 6.97
N GLU A 61 9.92 -38.33 6.80
CA GLU A 61 10.52 -38.46 5.46
C GLU A 61 9.61 -39.29 4.53
N PRO A 62 9.50 -38.95 3.23
CA PRO A 62 10.30 -37.99 2.47
C PRO A 62 9.69 -36.58 2.38
N TRP A 63 8.67 -36.27 3.18
CA TRP A 63 7.97 -34.98 3.10
C TRP A 63 8.84 -33.86 3.64
N GLN A 64 9.04 -32.83 2.81
CA GLN A 64 9.78 -31.63 3.19
C GLN A 64 8.82 -30.43 3.20
N ILE A 65 9.14 -29.42 4.01
CA ILE A 65 8.36 -28.18 4.12
C ILE A 65 9.23 -26.92 4.15
N ASP A 66 10.55 -27.05 3.94
CA ASP A 66 11.53 -25.97 4.15
C ASP A 66 11.38 -24.79 3.18
N THR A 67 10.76 -25.01 2.02
CA THR A 67 10.57 -24.01 0.98
C THR A 67 9.09 -23.90 0.60
N LYS A 68 8.70 -22.75 0.00
CA LYS A 68 7.33 -22.57 -0.53
C LYS A 68 6.96 -23.69 -1.52
N GLU A 69 7.89 -24.08 -2.38
CA GLU A 69 7.68 -25.17 -3.34
C GLU A 69 7.52 -26.53 -2.67
N HIS A 70 8.26 -26.84 -1.60
CA HIS A 70 8.04 -28.06 -0.83
C HIS A 70 6.62 -28.12 -0.25
N VAL A 71 6.11 -27.00 0.27
CA VAL A 71 4.72 -26.88 0.73
C VAL A 71 3.74 -27.06 -0.43
N TYR A 72 4.02 -26.51 -1.62
CA TYR A 72 3.17 -26.70 -2.80
C TYR A 72 3.10 -28.17 -3.23
N ARG A 73 4.24 -28.90 -3.21
CA ARG A 73 4.28 -30.34 -3.49
C ARG A 73 3.46 -31.13 -2.48
N LEU A 74 3.61 -30.85 -1.19
CA LEU A 74 2.82 -31.50 -0.13
C LEU A 74 1.30 -31.30 -0.34
N LEU A 75 0.88 -30.05 -0.60
CA LEU A 75 -0.54 -29.71 -0.79
C LEU A 75 -1.12 -30.22 -2.12
N THR A 76 -0.28 -30.61 -3.07
CA THR A 76 -0.71 -31.20 -4.35
C THR A 76 -0.55 -32.72 -4.39
N ASP A 77 -0.23 -33.36 -3.27
CA ASP A 77 -0.15 -34.82 -3.18
C ASP A 77 -1.40 -35.41 -2.51
N MET A 78 -2.00 -36.41 -3.16
CA MET A 78 -3.18 -37.11 -2.64
C MET A 78 -2.92 -37.78 -1.28
N ARG A 79 -1.71 -38.33 -1.08
CA ARG A 79 -1.34 -39.06 0.14
C ARG A 79 -1.42 -38.19 1.36
N PHE A 80 -1.15 -36.89 1.23
CA PHE A 80 -1.30 -35.94 2.34
C PHE A 80 -2.72 -35.96 2.91
N TYR A 81 -3.74 -35.94 2.03
CA TYR A 81 -5.14 -35.93 2.44
C TYR A 81 -5.64 -37.29 2.92
N ASP A 82 -5.08 -38.38 2.39
CA ASP A 82 -5.52 -39.73 2.74
C ASP A 82 -4.86 -40.25 4.03
N GLU A 83 -3.57 -39.97 4.23
CA GLU A 83 -2.79 -40.46 5.37
C GLU A 83 -2.87 -39.52 6.58
N PHE A 84 -2.80 -38.20 6.37
CA PHE A 84 -2.69 -37.23 7.47
C PHE A 84 -3.98 -36.50 7.80
N LEU A 85 -4.93 -36.41 6.85
CA LEU A 85 -6.22 -35.73 7.05
C LEU A 85 -7.43 -36.63 6.74
N PRO A 86 -7.48 -37.88 7.27
CA PRO A 86 -8.59 -38.79 6.99
C PRO A 86 -9.91 -38.25 7.55
N GLY A 87 -10.98 -38.35 6.76
CA GLY A 87 -12.34 -37.96 7.18
C GLY A 87 -12.60 -36.44 7.24
N ILE A 88 -11.62 -35.60 6.90
CA ILE A 88 -11.79 -34.15 6.86
C ILE A 88 -12.42 -33.75 5.52
N GLU A 89 -13.49 -32.95 5.57
CA GLU A 89 -14.14 -32.39 4.38
C GLU A 89 -13.76 -30.93 4.12
N TRP A 90 -13.48 -30.17 5.19
CA TRP A 90 -13.24 -28.73 5.15
C TRP A 90 -11.91 -28.37 5.79
N ILE A 91 -11.09 -27.60 5.08
CA ILE A 91 -9.80 -27.11 5.54
C ILE A 91 -9.78 -25.60 5.41
N LEU A 92 -9.50 -24.89 6.51
CA LEU A 92 -9.07 -23.50 6.47
C LEU A 92 -7.54 -23.49 6.53
N LYS A 93 -6.91 -23.21 5.39
CA LYS A 93 -5.46 -23.06 5.29
C LYS A 93 -5.13 -21.60 5.55
N TYR A 94 -4.23 -21.35 6.50
CA TYR A 94 -3.71 -20.03 6.84
C TYR A 94 -2.19 -20.08 7.02
N GLU A 95 -1.50 -19.02 6.61
CA GLU A 95 -0.05 -18.84 6.76
C GLU A 95 0.31 -17.93 7.94
N HIS A 96 1.59 -17.84 8.27
CA HIS A 96 2.12 -16.98 9.34
C HIS A 96 1.77 -15.48 9.18
N ASP A 97 1.43 -15.05 7.98
CA ASP A 97 1.08 -13.69 7.59
C ASP A 97 -0.41 -13.55 7.23
N SER A 98 -1.24 -14.44 7.78
CA SER A 98 -2.70 -14.47 7.62
C SER A 98 -3.43 -14.39 8.95
N ILE A 99 -4.51 -13.63 9.04
CA ILE A 99 -5.28 -13.48 10.28
C ILE A 99 -6.78 -13.39 10.02
N LEU A 100 -7.60 -14.02 10.87
CA LEU A 100 -9.04 -13.79 10.93
C LEU A 100 -9.34 -12.58 11.81
N CYS A 101 -10.37 -11.81 11.46
CA CYS A 101 -10.77 -10.63 12.23
C CYS A 101 -11.92 -10.98 13.17
N SER A 102 -11.75 -10.76 14.48
CA SER A 102 -12.79 -11.06 15.47
C SER A 102 -14.06 -10.21 15.29
N ASN A 103 -13.92 -9.03 14.68
CA ASN A 103 -15.02 -8.11 14.40
C ASN A 103 -15.83 -8.45 13.14
N SER A 104 -15.53 -9.57 12.47
CA SER A 104 -16.31 -10.01 11.31
C SER A 104 -17.71 -10.42 11.71
N ASN A 105 -18.70 -9.88 10.98
CA ASN A 105 -20.10 -10.25 11.14
C ASN A 105 -20.42 -11.64 10.54
N SER A 106 -19.49 -12.25 9.80
CA SER A 106 -19.65 -13.56 9.17
C SER A 106 -18.86 -14.62 9.94
N SER A 107 -19.51 -15.76 10.20
CA SER A 107 -18.85 -16.95 10.74
C SER A 107 -18.20 -17.77 9.64
N LEU A 108 -17.09 -18.46 9.95
CA LEU A 108 -16.44 -19.40 9.03
C LEU A 108 -17.40 -20.48 8.50
N ASN A 109 -18.40 -20.88 9.29
CA ASN A 109 -19.38 -21.88 8.90
C ASN A 109 -20.30 -21.41 7.74
N GLU A 110 -20.50 -20.11 7.58
CA GLU A 110 -21.28 -19.55 6.46
C GLU A 110 -20.60 -19.82 5.11
N TRP A 111 -19.30 -20.08 5.11
CA TRP A 111 -18.52 -20.31 3.89
C TRP A 111 -18.48 -21.77 3.44
N LEU A 112 -19.00 -22.71 4.23
CA LEU A 112 -18.97 -24.16 3.94
C LEU A 112 -19.83 -24.58 2.74
N HIS A 113 -20.48 -23.65 2.05
CA HIS A 113 -21.13 -23.95 0.77
C HIS A 113 -20.19 -23.76 -0.43
N TRP A 114 -19.03 -23.13 -0.25
CA TRP A 114 -18.01 -22.91 -1.28
C TRP A 114 -17.02 -24.06 -1.32
N SER A 115 -16.73 -24.63 -2.48
CA SER A 115 -15.64 -25.62 -2.62
C SER A 115 -14.25 -25.00 -2.46
N TRP A 116 -14.10 -23.72 -2.79
CA TRP A 116 -12.86 -22.96 -2.61
C TRP A 116 -13.17 -21.48 -2.44
N ALA A 117 -12.63 -20.83 -1.41
CA ALA A 117 -12.76 -19.40 -1.15
C ALA A 117 -11.48 -18.85 -0.49
N GLY A 118 -11.03 -17.66 -0.87
CA GLY A 118 -9.80 -17.06 -0.37
C GLY A 118 -9.76 -15.56 -0.68
N ALA A 119 -8.58 -15.06 -1.06
CA ALA A 119 -8.41 -13.68 -1.51
C ALA A 119 -8.48 -13.55 -3.03
N SER A 120 -8.86 -12.36 -3.49
CA SER A 120 -8.77 -11.97 -4.89
C SER A 120 -7.48 -11.20 -5.16
N ARG A 121 -6.82 -11.51 -6.28
CA ARG A 121 -5.64 -10.78 -6.77
C ARG A 121 -5.97 -9.63 -7.72
N ALA A 122 -7.15 -9.61 -8.31
CA ALA A 122 -7.60 -8.55 -9.21
C ALA A 122 -9.12 -8.39 -9.15
N ALA A 123 -9.62 -7.17 -9.33
CA ALA A 123 -11.05 -6.89 -9.23
C ALA A 123 -11.90 -7.69 -10.25
N ASP A 124 -11.33 -8.00 -11.41
CA ASP A 124 -11.99 -8.73 -12.49
C ASP A 124 -11.64 -10.23 -12.53
N HIS A 125 -10.79 -10.71 -11.61
CA HIS A 125 -10.39 -12.10 -11.60
C HIS A 125 -11.58 -13.02 -11.34
N ARG A 126 -11.64 -14.06 -12.17
CA ARG A 126 -12.70 -15.09 -12.12
C ARG A 126 -12.44 -16.14 -11.04
N PHE A 127 -11.42 -15.93 -10.21
CA PHE A 127 -11.01 -16.80 -9.12
C PHE A 127 -10.52 -15.95 -7.94
N SER A 128 -11.21 -16.09 -6.80
CA SER A 128 -10.89 -15.42 -5.53
C SER A 128 -10.47 -16.45 -4.49
N GLY A 129 -9.52 -17.31 -4.83
CA GLY A 129 -9.05 -18.40 -3.99
C GLY A 129 -7.56 -18.37 -3.66
N ASN A 130 -6.91 -17.25 -3.96
CA ASN A 130 -5.48 -17.11 -3.79
C ASN A 130 -5.11 -16.81 -2.34
N GLY A 131 -3.83 -17.02 -2.05
CA GLY A 131 -3.17 -16.46 -0.89
C GLY A 131 -2.99 -17.43 0.29
N GLY A 132 -2.43 -16.85 1.36
CA GLY A 132 -2.13 -17.51 2.60
C GLY A 132 -3.38 -17.97 3.34
N LEU A 133 -4.53 -17.31 3.16
CA LEU A 133 -5.80 -17.54 3.87
C LEU A 133 -6.91 -18.03 2.93
N SER A 134 -7.22 -19.32 2.95
CA SER A 134 -8.23 -19.92 2.08
C SER A 134 -9.01 -21.07 2.73
N LEU A 135 -10.32 -21.10 2.50
CA LEU A 135 -11.20 -22.24 2.75
C LEU A 135 -11.20 -23.18 1.55
N ARG A 136 -11.03 -24.47 1.81
CA ARG A 136 -10.86 -25.50 0.79
C ARG A 136 -11.66 -26.75 1.14
N ARG A 137 -12.36 -27.30 0.15
CA ARG A 137 -13.12 -28.54 0.27
C ARG A 137 -12.29 -29.74 -0.19
N VAL A 138 -12.04 -30.68 0.72
CA VAL A 138 -11.16 -31.84 0.46
C VAL A 138 -11.72 -32.75 -0.63
N SER A 139 -13.04 -32.99 -0.65
CA SER A 139 -13.65 -33.77 -1.74
C SER A 139 -13.45 -33.15 -3.12
N ALA A 140 -13.42 -31.81 -3.23
CA ALA A 140 -13.10 -31.12 -4.49
C ALA A 140 -11.61 -31.25 -4.83
N ILE A 141 -10.71 -31.09 -3.85
CA ILE A 141 -9.26 -31.28 -4.02
C ILE A 141 -8.97 -32.68 -4.56
N ARG A 142 -9.51 -33.71 -3.89
CA ARG A 142 -9.37 -35.10 -4.30
C ARG A 142 -9.86 -35.34 -5.73
N ARG A 143 -10.94 -34.70 -6.16
CA ARG A 143 -11.42 -34.83 -7.55
C ARG A 143 -10.41 -34.26 -8.54
N VAL A 144 -9.80 -33.12 -8.25
CA VAL A 144 -8.76 -32.53 -9.12
C VAL A 144 -7.54 -33.43 -9.17
N LEU A 145 -7.02 -33.86 -8.01
CA LEU A 145 -5.82 -34.69 -7.91
C LEU A 145 -5.98 -36.09 -8.53
N LYS A 146 -7.21 -36.61 -8.64
CA LYS A 146 -7.49 -37.86 -9.38
C LYS A 146 -7.37 -37.72 -10.90
N ILE A 147 -7.52 -36.50 -11.42
CA ILE A 147 -7.56 -36.23 -12.87
C ILE A 147 -6.22 -35.68 -13.34
N GLN A 148 -5.56 -34.86 -12.52
CA GLN A 148 -4.32 -34.19 -12.88
C GLN A 148 -3.33 -34.14 -11.72
N GLU A 149 -2.05 -34.18 -12.09
CA GLU A 149 -0.92 -34.01 -11.18
C GLU A 149 -0.24 -32.65 -11.45
N ARG A 150 0.26 -31.99 -10.41
CA ARG A 150 1.07 -30.78 -10.56
C ARG A 150 2.52 -31.18 -10.84
N TYR A 151 3.12 -30.62 -11.89
CA TYR A 151 4.55 -30.75 -12.10
C TYR A 151 5.33 -29.92 -11.08
N ASN A 152 6.41 -30.50 -10.54
CA ASN A 152 7.30 -29.82 -9.61
C ASN A 152 7.91 -28.55 -10.23
N ASP A 153 8.15 -27.55 -9.40
CA ASP A 153 8.82 -26.28 -9.76
C ASP A 153 8.07 -25.47 -10.84
N THR A 154 6.73 -25.60 -10.90
CA THR A 154 5.87 -24.87 -11.85
C THR A 154 5.04 -23.77 -11.17
N ASP A 155 3.73 -23.70 -11.45
CA ASP A 155 2.82 -22.72 -10.87
C ASP A 155 2.70 -22.94 -9.33
N PRO A 156 2.48 -21.87 -8.54
CA PRO A 156 2.07 -21.98 -7.15
C PRO A 156 0.82 -22.86 -6.98
N GLU A 157 0.72 -23.55 -5.83
CA GLU A 157 -0.36 -24.52 -5.57
C GLU A 157 -1.76 -23.90 -5.68
N ASP A 158 -1.96 -22.72 -5.11
CA ASP A 158 -3.25 -22.02 -5.09
C ASP A 158 -3.69 -21.63 -6.52
N GLU A 159 -2.77 -21.13 -7.33
CA GLU A 159 -3.01 -20.84 -8.75
C GLU A 159 -3.27 -22.11 -9.56
N TRP A 160 -2.51 -23.18 -9.30
CA TRP A 160 -2.65 -24.45 -9.98
C TRP A 160 -4.04 -25.06 -9.73
N PHE A 161 -4.49 -25.09 -8.47
CA PHE A 161 -5.84 -25.53 -8.13
C PHE A 161 -6.88 -24.56 -8.68
N GLY A 162 -6.66 -23.25 -8.61
CA GLY A 162 -7.65 -22.27 -9.06
C GLY A 162 -8.10 -22.45 -10.51
N ARG A 163 -7.14 -22.68 -11.42
CA ARG A 163 -7.43 -22.95 -12.84
C ARG A 163 -8.27 -24.22 -13.04
N ARG A 164 -8.12 -25.22 -12.16
CA ARG A 164 -8.77 -26.55 -12.27
C ARG A 164 -10.10 -26.64 -11.54
N MET A 165 -10.21 -25.99 -10.39
CA MET A 165 -11.43 -25.90 -9.59
C MET A 165 -12.51 -25.15 -10.34
N TRP A 166 -12.13 -24.12 -11.11
CA TRP A 166 -13.06 -23.34 -11.92
C TRP A 166 -13.83 -24.18 -12.95
N ILE A 167 -13.14 -25.11 -13.62
CA ILE A 167 -13.75 -25.98 -14.64
C ILE A 167 -14.38 -27.25 -14.04
N LEU A 168 -14.23 -27.47 -12.73
CA LEU A 168 -14.70 -28.69 -12.08
C LEU A 168 -16.22 -28.68 -11.95
N PRO A 169 -16.94 -29.67 -12.53
CA PRO A 169 -18.40 -29.71 -12.44
C PRO A 169 -18.87 -29.76 -11.00
N ASN A 170 -19.88 -28.95 -10.67
CA ASN A 170 -20.50 -28.81 -9.34
C ASN A 170 -19.58 -28.26 -8.24
N ALA A 171 -18.40 -27.73 -8.59
CA ALA A 171 -17.58 -27.01 -7.63
C ALA A 171 -18.01 -25.54 -7.58
N LYS A 172 -18.36 -25.05 -6.39
CA LYS A 172 -18.61 -23.62 -6.17
C LYS A 172 -17.31 -22.94 -5.82
N VAL A 173 -16.80 -22.10 -6.71
CA VAL A 173 -15.55 -21.38 -6.48
C VAL A 173 -15.88 -19.91 -6.31
N ALA A 174 -15.38 -19.34 -5.23
CA ALA A 174 -15.61 -17.96 -4.88
C ALA A 174 -14.90 -17.05 -5.90
N ALA A 175 -15.61 -16.05 -6.44
CA ALA A 175 -15.13 -15.19 -7.51
C ALA A 175 -15.76 -13.80 -7.39
N LYS A 176 -15.01 -12.75 -7.81
CA LYS A 176 -15.46 -11.35 -7.75
C LYS A 176 -16.05 -10.98 -6.38
N ASP A 177 -17.12 -10.20 -6.35
CA ASP A 177 -17.73 -9.66 -5.13
C ASP A 177 -18.50 -10.70 -4.29
N ASP A 178 -19.04 -11.72 -4.95
CA ASP A 178 -19.89 -12.76 -4.34
C ASP A 178 -19.11 -13.74 -3.44
N GLY A 179 -17.79 -13.61 -3.34
CA GLY A 179 -16.97 -14.68 -2.75
C GLY A 179 -15.54 -14.31 -2.34
N VAL A 180 -15.31 -13.15 -1.72
CA VAL A 180 -14.00 -12.83 -1.13
C VAL A 180 -14.03 -13.11 0.38
N LEU A 181 -13.35 -14.17 0.80
CA LEU A 181 -13.18 -14.54 2.22
C LEU A 181 -12.19 -13.62 2.91
N ALA A 182 -11.09 -13.32 2.22
CA ALA A 182 -9.95 -12.58 2.76
C ALA A 182 -9.48 -11.45 1.82
N VAL A 183 -8.93 -10.38 2.37
CA VAL A 183 -8.31 -9.30 1.60
C VAL A 183 -6.80 -9.53 1.48
N GLU A 184 -6.28 -9.36 0.26
CA GLU A 184 -4.84 -9.36 -0.07
C GLU A 184 -4.53 -8.18 -0.98
N ASP A 185 -4.88 -8.27 -2.26
CA ASP A 185 -4.62 -7.22 -3.27
C ASP A 185 -5.85 -6.37 -3.59
N VAL A 186 -7.06 -6.91 -3.41
CA VAL A 186 -8.32 -6.21 -3.66
C VAL A 186 -9.02 -5.90 -2.35
N TYR A 187 -9.29 -4.63 -2.10
CA TYR A 187 -9.97 -4.19 -0.89
C TYR A 187 -11.44 -4.63 -0.89
N LYS A 188 -11.89 -5.16 0.24
CA LYS A 188 -13.30 -5.41 0.54
C LYS A 188 -13.58 -4.90 1.95
N GLU A 189 -14.73 -4.26 2.14
CA GLU A 189 -15.15 -3.83 3.46
C GLU A 189 -15.50 -5.04 4.33
N LYS A 190 -15.04 -5.03 5.58
CA LYS A 190 -15.35 -6.04 6.62
C LYS A 190 -15.15 -7.50 6.15
N PRO A 191 -13.95 -7.88 5.68
CA PRO A 191 -13.68 -9.25 5.29
C PRO A 191 -13.61 -10.17 6.52
N MET A 192 -13.65 -11.48 6.29
CA MET A 192 -13.43 -12.43 7.38
C MET A 192 -11.95 -12.43 7.83
N GLY A 193 -11.03 -12.13 6.93
CA GLY A 193 -9.63 -12.00 7.32
C GLY A 193 -8.78 -11.25 6.32
N PHE A 194 -7.50 -11.20 6.63
CA PHE A 194 -6.48 -10.61 5.80
C PHE A 194 -5.35 -11.60 5.58
N HIS A 195 -4.77 -11.56 4.40
CA HIS A 195 -3.48 -12.17 4.10
C HIS A 195 -2.54 -11.04 3.66
N VAL A 196 -1.50 -10.79 4.46
CA VAL A 196 -0.60 -9.65 4.31
C VAL A 196 0.80 -10.16 3.97
N ARG A 197 1.04 -10.35 2.68
CA ARG A 197 2.24 -11.01 2.13
C ARG A 197 3.55 -10.63 2.83
N ASP A 198 4.25 -11.66 3.27
CA ASP A 198 5.54 -11.61 3.96
C ASP A 198 5.52 -10.65 5.17
N GLY A 199 4.43 -10.65 5.93
CA GLY A 199 4.29 -9.84 7.16
C GLY A 199 4.22 -8.33 6.91
N GLY A 200 3.73 -7.92 5.74
CA GLY A 200 3.58 -6.52 5.34
C GLY A 200 4.76 -5.90 4.60
N GLN A 201 5.69 -6.73 4.08
CA GLN A 201 6.76 -6.23 3.20
C GLN A 201 6.26 -5.93 1.78
N PHE A 202 5.22 -6.64 1.33
CA PHE A 202 4.61 -6.45 0.02
C PHE A 202 3.13 -6.09 0.19
N LEU A 203 2.86 -4.79 0.27
CA LEU A 203 1.51 -4.25 0.43
C LEU A 203 0.97 -3.73 -0.90
N ALA A 204 -0.18 -4.23 -1.33
CA ALA A 204 -0.88 -3.71 -2.49
C ALA A 204 -1.31 -2.26 -2.26
N SER A 205 -1.00 -1.38 -3.22
CA SER A 205 -1.32 0.05 -3.10
C SER A 205 -2.83 0.30 -2.99
N ASP A 206 -3.65 -0.47 -3.69
CA ASP A 206 -5.11 -0.33 -3.69
C ASP A 206 -5.74 -0.62 -2.31
N VAL A 207 -5.07 -1.43 -1.48
CA VAL A 207 -5.52 -1.75 -0.12
C VAL A 207 -4.86 -0.84 0.91
N TRP A 208 -3.57 -0.56 0.76
CA TRP A 208 -2.75 -0.01 1.84
C TRP A 208 -2.23 1.41 1.59
N LYS A 209 -2.39 2.02 0.42
CA LYS A 209 -1.83 3.37 0.18
C LYS A 209 -2.61 4.48 0.88
N ASN A 210 -3.94 4.40 0.88
CA ASN A 210 -4.79 5.45 1.47
C ASN A 210 -4.77 5.39 3.00
N ALA A 211 -4.43 6.51 3.64
CA ALA A 211 -4.29 6.58 5.11
C ALA A 211 -5.60 6.32 5.86
N THR A 212 -6.71 6.88 5.39
CA THR A 212 -8.04 6.67 5.99
C THR A 212 -8.48 5.22 5.88
N GLN A 213 -8.27 4.59 4.72
CA GLN A 213 -8.57 3.17 4.53
C GLN A 213 -7.74 2.28 5.43
N ARG A 214 -6.42 2.52 5.55
CA ARG A 214 -5.56 1.79 6.49
C ARG A 214 -6.06 1.92 7.92
N GLN A 215 -6.40 3.14 8.35
CA GLN A 215 -6.94 3.36 9.70
C GLN A 215 -8.23 2.57 9.92
N ASN A 216 -9.13 2.56 8.94
CA ASN A 216 -10.36 1.77 8.99
C ASN A 216 -10.08 0.26 9.08
N ILE A 217 -9.09 -0.24 8.32
CA ILE A 217 -8.65 -1.64 8.36
C ILE A 217 -8.14 -1.99 9.76
N PHE A 218 -7.26 -1.18 10.36
CA PHE A 218 -6.72 -1.45 11.70
C PHE A 218 -7.75 -1.30 12.81
N ASN A 219 -8.70 -0.37 12.68
CA ASN A 219 -9.81 -0.23 13.62
C ASN A 219 -10.76 -1.45 13.52
N TYR A 220 -10.95 -1.98 12.32
CA TYR A 220 -11.80 -3.14 12.09
C TYR A 220 -11.13 -4.44 12.56
N CYS A 221 -9.85 -4.63 12.24
CA CYS A 221 -9.08 -5.85 12.49
C CYS A 221 -7.76 -5.52 13.19
N PRO A 222 -7.79 -5.15 14.49
CA PRO A 222 -6.59 -4.79 15.24
C PRO A 222 -5.56 -5.93 15.33
N GLU A 223 -5.98 -7.18 15.10
CA GLU A 223 -5.15 -8.38 15.19
C GLU A 223 -4.15 -8.50 14.05
N LEU A 224 -4.29 -7.68 12.99
CA LEU A 224 -3.26 -7.45 11.99
C LEU A 224 -1.91 -7.07 12.63
N SER A 225 -1.93 -6.35 13.76
CA SER A 225 -0.72 -6.01 14.50
C SER A 225 0.07 -7.22 15.03
N LEU A 226 -0.54 -8.41 15.12
CA LEU A 226 0.15 -9.64 15.50
C LEU A 226 1.04 -10.20 14.38
N ILE A 227 0.67 -9.98 13.12
CA ILE A 227 1.33 -10.59 11.94
C ILE A 227 2.10 -9.57 11.10
N MET A 228 1.84 -8.27 11.28
CA MET A 228 2.48 -7.20 10.53
C MET A 228 3.63 -6.58 11.31
N ASN A 229 4.71 -6.23 10.59
CA ASN A 229 5.76 -5.37 11.13
C ASN A 229 5.29 -3.91 11.13
N MET A 230 4.67 -3.50 12.24
CA MET A 230 4.17 -2.14 12.42
C MET A 230 5.30 -1.17 12.77
N LYS A 231 5.31 -0.01 12.12
CA LYS A 231 6.13 1.14 12.54
C LYS A 231 5.26 2.10 13.35
N LEU A 232 5.85 2.78 14.32
CA LEU A 232 5.12 3.73 15.13
C LEU A 232 4.96 5.06 14.37
N GLU A 233 3.82 5.71 14.51
CA GLU A 233 3.57 7.02 13.87
C GLU A 233 4.61 8.08 14.28
N ARG A 234 5.14 7.99 15.49
CA ARG A 234 6.24 8.85 15.99
C ARG A 234 7.58 8.65 15.27
N GLU A 235 7.74 7.55 14.53
CA GLU A 235 8.96 7.21 13.78
C GLU A 235 8.90 7.72 12.33
N ARG A 236 7.82 8.41 11.93
CA ARG A 236 7.72 9.02 10.61
C ARG A 236 8.76 10.11 10.40
N CYS A 237 9.27 10.21 9.18
CA CYS A 237 10.16 11.29 8.78
C CYS A 237 9.38 12.61 8.68
N PRO A 238 9.98 13.76 9.04
CA PRO A 238 9.37 15.06 8.79
C PRO A 238 9.05 15.24 7.30
N GLY A 239 7.82 15.66 6.99
CA GLY A 239 7.35 15.83 5.61
C GLY A 239 6.71 14.60 4.98
N ASP A 240 6.54 13.50 5.71
CA ASP A 240 5.78 12.31 5.25
C ASP A 240 4.30 12.65 4.99
N ASP A 241 3.79 12.26 3.82
CA ASP A 241 2.43 12.55 3.36
C ASP A 241 1.39 11.51 3.81
N HIS A 242 1.80 10.54 4.64
CA HIS A 242 1.02 9.37 5.03
C HIS A 242 0.63 8.42 3.88
N GLU A 243 1.12 8.62 2.65
CA GLU A 243 0.86 7.75 1.50
C GLU A 243 2.15 7.14 0.92
N GLY A 244 3.27 7.32 1.60
CA GLY A 244 4.56 6.72 1.27
C GLY A 244 5.53 7.67 0.56
N HIS A 245 5.23 8.97 0.49
CA HIS A 245 6.17 9.97 -0.02
C HIS A 245 6.64 10.89 1.11
N ILE A 246 7.93 11.22 1.08
CA ILE A 246 8.52 12.24 1.93
C ILE A 246 8.56 13.52 1.10
N GLY A 247 7.63 14.42 1.37
CA GLY A 247 7.62 15.76 0.82
C GLY A 247 8.74 16.64 1.40
N PRO A 248 8.97 17.83 0.81
CA PRO A 248 9.91 18.79 1.36
C PRO A 248 9.45 19.19 2.77
N THR A 249 10.41 19.21 3.69
CA THR A 249 10.16 19.64 5.08
C THR A 249 9.64 21.08 5.12
N PRO A 250 8.92 21.49 6.17
CA PRO A 250 8.48 22.88 6.33
C PRO A 250 9.63 23.90 6.20
N ALA A 251 10.84 23.53 6.64
CA ALA A 251 12.04 24.34 6.47
C ALA A 251 12.48 24.46 5.00
N GLN A 252 12.41 23.38 4.23
CA GLN A 252 12.70 23.39 2.79
C GLN A 252 11.63 24.15 2.00
N ILE A 253 10.35 24.04 2.38
CA ILE A 253 9.26 24.81 1.79
C ILE A 253 9.46 26.31 2.07
N ALA A 254 9.77 26.68 3.31
CA ALA A 254 10.05 28.07 3.68
C ALA A 254 11.28 28.62 2.95
N ALA A 255 12.37 27.84 2.85
CA ALA A 255 13.57 28.24 2.10
C ALA A 255 13.28 28.43 0.61
N ALA A 256 12.48 27.54 0.00
CA ALA A 256 12.07 27.67 -1.39
C ALA A 256 11.16 28.89 -1.63
N GLN A 257 10.24 29.19 -0.70
CA GLN A 257 9.41 30.39 -0.76
C GLN A 257 10.23 31.66 -0.63
N MET A 258 11.19 31.71 0.30
CA MET A 258 12.10 32.85 0.47
C MET A 258 13.00 33.05 -0.76
N ALA A 259 13.49 31.96 -1.37
CA ALA A 259 14.27 32.03 -2.60
C ALA A 259 13.45 32.60 -3.76
N LYS A 260 12.19 32.18 -3.92
CA LYS A 260 11.26 32.74 -4.93
C LYS A 260 10.99 34.23 -4.71
N ILE A 261 10.74 34.65 -3.47
CA ILE A 261 10.50 36.07 -3.14
C ILE A 261 11.74 36.90 -3.48
N LYS A 262 12.93 36.40 -3.16
CA LYS A 262 14.20 37.07 -3.48
C LYS A 262 14.42 37.17 -4.99
N GLU A 263 14.12 36.12 -5.74
CA GLU A 263 14.23 36.10 -7.20
C GLU A 263 13.24 37.08 -7.85
N GLU A 264 11.99 37.13 -7.38
CA GLU A 264 10.99 38.11 -7.83
C GLU A 264 11.42 39.56 -7.54
N GLU A 265 12.00 39.81 -6.36
CA GLU A 265 12.51 41.12 -5.99
C GLU A 265 13.71 41.54 -6.84
N GLU A 266 14.67 40.64 -7.08
CA GLU A 266 15.80 40.88 -7.97
C GLU A 266 15.34 41.14 -9.42
N ASN A 267 14.33 40.42 -9.91
CA ASN A 267 13.76 40.65 -11.24
C ASN A 267 13.02 41.99 -11.33
N ARG A 268 12.28 42.38 -10.28
CA ARG A 268 11.62 43.70 -10.22
C ARG A 268 12.65 44.82 -10.25
N LEU A 269 13.73 44.72 -9.46
CA LEU A 269 14.80 45.71 -9.44
C LEU A 269 15.50 45.83 -10.79
N LYS A 270 15.75 44.70 -11.47
CA LYS A 270 16.30 44.70 -12.84
C LYS A 270 15.36 45.39 -13.84
N GLN A 271 14.06 45.12 -13.77
CA GLN A 271 13.07 45.79 -14.63
C GLN A 271 13.01 47.30 -14.37
N GLU A 272 13.04 47.74 -13.12
CA GLU A 272 13.09 49.16 -12.76
C GLU A 272 14.38 49.83 -13.27
N GLU A 273 15.52 49.16 -13.19
CA GLU A 273 16.78 49.67 -13.71
C GLU A 273 16.79 49.76 -15.25
N GLU A 274 16.22 48.77 -15.94
CA GLU A 274 16.05 48.77 -17.40
C GLU A 274 15.09 49.88 -17.85
N LEU A 275 13.97 50.08 -17.14
CA LEU A 275 13.04 51.19 -17.38
C LEU A 275 13.75 52.54 -17.19
N ARG A 276 14.53 52.70 -16.12
CA ARG A 276 15.29 53.94 -15.86
C ARG A 276 16.33 54.21 -16.94
N LYS A 277 17.04 53.18 -17.41
CA LYS A 277 17.99 53.28 -18.54
C LYS A 277 17.27 53.64 -19.85
N ALA A 278 16.08 53.08 -20.09
CA ALA A 278 15.27 53.39 -21.27
C ALA A 278 14.72 54.82 -21.24
N GLU A 279 14.30 55.33 -20.07
CA GLU A 279 13.90 56.72 -19.88
C GLU A 279 15.06 57.68 -20.06
N GLU A 280 16.24 57.37 -19.51
CA GLU A 280 17.46 58.16 -19.74
C GLU A 280 17.89 58.16 -21.22
N ALA A 281 17.76 57.03 -21.91
CA ALA A 281 18.04 56.94 -23.34
C ALA A 281 17.05 57.77 -24.17
N LYS A 282 15.74 57.69 -23.87
CA LYS A 282 14.71 58.54 -24.50
C LYS A 282 14.95 60.02 -24.24
N LYS A 283 15.36 60.39 -23.01
CA LYS A 283 15.70 61.77 -22.67
C LYS A 283 16.92 62.27 -23.46
N LYS A 284 17.95 61.44 -23.61
CA LYS A 284 19.12 61.75 -24.46
C LYS A 284 18.75 61.86 -25.95
N GLN A 285 17.84 61.03 -26.45
CA GLN A 285 17.32 61.09 -27.82
C GLN A 285 16.50 62.37 -28.08
N SER A 286 15.65 62.76 -27.12
CA SER A 286 14.89 64.02 -27.21
C SER A 286 15.77 65.27 -27.17
N LEU A 287 16.91 65.20 -26.47
CA LEU A 287 17.92 66.26 -26.43
C LEU A 287 18.72 66.34 -27.74
N SER A 288 18.99 65.21 -28.42
CA SER A 288 19.61 65.23 -29.74
C SER A 288 18.66 65.73 -30.84
N GLU A 289 17.37 65.40 -30.78
CA GLU A 289 16.37 65.94 -31.73
C GLU A 289 16.11 67.45 -31.51
N ALA A 290 16.27 67.95 -30.28
CA ALA A 290 16.25 69.39 -30.00
C ALA A 290 17.49 70.11 -30.55
N SER A 291 18.66 69.45 -30.58
CA SER A 291 19.90 69.99 -31.16
C SER A 291 19.87 70.04 -32.70
N ASP A 292 19.18 69.11 -33.36
CA ASP A 292 19.04 69.10 -34.82
C ASP A 292 18.07 70.15 -35.35
N LYS A 293 17.16 70.68 -34.51
CA LYS A 293 16.29 71.82 -34.86
C LYS A 293 16.97 73.19 -34.76
N THR A 294 18.19 73.27 -34.24
CA THR A 294 18.97 74.52 -34.14
C THR A 294 19.94 74.78 -35.30
N SER A 295 20.05 73.91 -36.30
CA SER A 295 21.01 74.04 -37.41
C SER A 295 20.41 74.53 -38.75
N ALA A 296 19.13 74.93 -38.81
CA ALA A 296 18.51 75.44 -40.02
C ALA A 296 17.80 76.78 -39.81
N LEU A 297 18.43 77.91 -40.18
CA LEU A 297 17.93 78.95 -41.13
C LEU A 297 18.79 80.25 -41.10
N PRO A 298 18.85 81.02 -42.22
CA PRO A 298 19.95 81.93 -42.59
C PRO A 298 19.76 83.43 -42.27
N GLU A 299 20.81 84.18 -42.57
CA GLU A 299 21.06 85.63 -42.43
C GLU A 299 19.96 86.59 -42.95
N LEU A 300 19.82 87.74 -42.26
CA LEU A 300 19.63 89.13 -42.72
C LEU A 300 19.29 89.97 -41.47
N GLY A 301 20.05 90.99 -41.06
CA GLY A 301 20.12 92.31 -41.67
C GLY A 301 19.74 93.36 -40.60
N ALA A 302 20.59 94.37 -40.43
CA ALA A 302 20.64 95.32 -39.31
C ALA A 302 19.43 96.28 -39.20
N SER A 303 19.20 96.84 -37.99
CA SER A 303 19.01 98.30 -37.78
C SER A 303 18.52 98.68 -36.35
N HIS A 304 19.26 99.62 -35.77
CA HIS A 304 18.92 100.69 -34.82
C HIS A 304 18.51 100.48 -33.35
N LYS A 305 19.32 101.16 -32.52
CA LYS A 305 19.16 101.63 -31.13
C LYS A 305 17.84 102.38 -30.91
N GLU A 306 17.20 102.23 -29.74
CA GLU A 306 17.34 103.16 -28.61
C GLU A 306 16.56 102.67 -27.37
N SER A 307 17.09 103.06 -26.22
CA SER A 307 16.68 102.78 -24.84
C SER A 307 15.47 103.59 -24.37
N VAL A 308 14.69 103.09 -23.38
CA VAL A 308 14.50 103.70 -22.03
C VAL A 308 13.30 103.08 -21.25
N SER A 309 13.57 102.84 -19.96
CA SER A 309 12.71 102.83 -18.75
C SER A 309 11.77 101.66 -18.40
N LEU A 310 12.21 100.90 -17.39
CA LEU A 310 11.58 100.64 -16.07
C LEU A 310 10.06 100.95 -15.91
N VAL A 311 9.28 99.92 -15.53
CA VAL A 311 8.35 99.92 -14.38
C VAL A 311 8.18 98.49 -13.83
N THR A 312 8.28 98.37 -12.50
CA THR A 312 8.08 97.23 -11.59
C THR A 312 6.60 96.90 -11.29
N ALA A 313 6.25 95.63 -11.10
CA ALA A 313 5.19 95.13 -10.19
C ALA A 313 5.10 93.57 -10.28
N THR A 314 5.67 92.82 -9.34
CA THR A 314 5.05 92.18 -8.15
C THR A 314 4.17 90.94 -8.38
N ALA A 315 4.62 89.83 -7.75
CA ALA A 315 3.86 88.79 -7.03
C ALA A 315 2.94 87.86 -7.88
N THR A 316 2.77 86.55 -7.65
CA THR A 316 2.94 85.72 -6.45
C THR A 316 3.06 84.25 -6.91
N ALA A 317 3.80 83.44 -6.15
CA ALA A 317 3.90 82.00 -6.34
C ALA A 317 2.80 81.23 -5.58
N VAL A 318 2.85 79.89 -5.76
CA VAL A 318 2.31 78.78 -4.93
C VAL A 318 1.01 78.16 -5.45
N VAL A 319 1.13 77.01 -6.15
CA VAL A 319 1.08 75.65 -5.56
C VAL A 319 2.12 74.77 -6.27
#